data_AF-A0A2V8B1X8-F1
#
_entry.id   AF-A0A2V8B1X8-F1
#
_cell.length_a   1.000
_cell.length_b   1.000
_cell.length_c   1.000
_cell.angle_alpha   90.00
_cell.angle_beta   90.00
_cell.angle_gamma   90.00
#
_symmetry.space_group_name_H-M   'P 1'
#
loop_
_entity.id
_entity.type
_entity.pdbx_description
1 polymer ?
#
loop_
_entity_poly.entity_id
_entity_poly.type
_entity_poly.pdbx_seq_one_letter_code
_entity_poly.pdbx_strand_id
1 'polypeptide(L)'
;MVDPRDPDQQVFTEVGAWEFIAELLESGNEIQEIELDNPRGKTGYVILASGGAQRLDIYIKLQLGNGAVIGRSFHYSEKGQRQ
;
A
#
# COMPACT_ATOMS: atom_id res chain seq x y z
N MET A 1 -2.89 -9.31 -7.63
CA MET A 1 -3.93 -8.51 -6.95
C MET A 1 -4.63 -7.67 -8.00
N VAL A 2 -5.96 -7.55 -7.96
CA VAL A 2 -6.72 -6.81 -8.97
C VAL A 2 -6.69 -5.32 -8.63
N ASP A 3 -6.50 -4.47 -9.64
CA ASP A 3 -6.57 -3.02 -9.47
C ASP A 3 -8.03 -2.61 -9.19
N PRO A 4 -8.35 -1.99 -8.04
CA PRO A 4 -9.71 -1.56 -7.73
C PRO A 4 -10.18 -0.39 -8.60
N ARG A 5 -9.28 0.28 -9.33
CA ARG A 5 -9.59 1.38 -10.24
C ARG A 5 -9.97 0.90 -11.64
N ASP A 6 -9.58 -0.32 -12.00
CA ASP A 6 -9.81 -0.88 -13.33
C ASP A 6 -11.18 -1.58 -13.41
N PRO A 7 -12.13 -1.08 -14.23
CA PRO A 7 -13.46 -1.67 -14.34
C PRO A 7 -13.45 -3.07 -14.97
N ASP A 8 -12.43 -3.40 -15.78
CA ASP A 8 -12.26 -4.71 -16.41
C ASP A 8 -11.55 -5.71 -15.48
N GLN A 9 -11.29 -5.32 -14.23
CA GLN A 9 -10.69 -6.15 -13.19
C GLN A 9 -9.29 -6.68 -13.57
N GLN A 10 -8.52 -5.87 -14.29
CA GLN A 10 -7.13 -6.21 -14.59
C GLN A 10 -6.27 -6.25 -13.33
N VAL A 11 -5.23 -7.08 -13.36
CA VAL A 11 -4.26 -7.15 -12.26
C VAL A 11 -3.32 -5.96 -12.29
N PHE A 12 -2.85 -5.53 -11.12
CA PHE A 12 -1.82 -4.50 -11.03
C PHE A 12 -0.59 -4.89 -11.86
N THR A 13 -0.15 -3.95 -12.70
CA THR A 13 1.23 -3.92 -13.18
C THR A 13 2.12 -3.27 -12.12
N GLU A 14 3.44 -3.40 -12.25
CA GLU A 14 4.38 -2.72 -11.36
C GLU A 14 4.20 -1.20 -11.40
N VAL A 15 4.07 -0.63 -12.60
CA VAL A 15 3.82 0.81 -12.80
C VAL A 15 2.47 1.19 -12.19
N GLY A 16 1.42 0.41 -12.46
CA GLY A 16 0.09 0.67 -11.94
C GLY A 16 0.02 0.66 -10.41
N ALA A 17 0.82 -0.19 -9.75
CA ALA A 17 0.91 -0.19 -8.28
C ALA A 17 1.51 1.12 -7.73
N TRP A 18 2.54 1.67 -8.38
CA TRP A 18 3.11 2.97 -8.00
C TRP A 18 2.18 4.14 -8.27
N GLU A 19 1.47 4.14 -9.40
CA GLU A 19 0.45 5.15 -9.71
C GLU A 19 -0.68 5.12 -8.68
N PHE A 20 -1.14 3.93 -8.27
CA PHE A 20 -2.14 3.79 -7.22
C PHE A 20 -1.66 4.36 -5.88
N ILE A 21 -0.40 4.09 -5.51
CA ILE A 21 0.20 4.65 -4.31
C ILE A 21 0.23 6.18 -4.37
N ALA A 22 0.62 6.75 -5.51
CA ALA A 22 0.65 8.21 -5.70
C ALA A 22 -0.75 8.82 -5.52
N GLU A 23 -1.77 8.24 -6.15
CA GLU A 23 -3.16 8.70 -6.01
C GLU A 23 -3.65 8.65 -4.55
N LEU A 24 -3.32 7.59 -3.82
CA LEU A 24 -3.67 7.48 -2.39
C LEU A 24 -3.04 8.61 -1.57
N LEU A 25 -1.76 8.91 -1.81
CA LEU A 25 -1.05 9.99 -1.13
C LEU A 25 -1.66 11.35 -1.46
N GLU A 26 -1.95 11.61 -2.74
CA GLU A 26 -2.55 12.86 -3.21
C GLU A 26 -3.99 13.06 -2.69
N SER A 27 -4.74 11.97 -2.53
CA SER A 27 -6.08 12.00 -1.95
C SER A 27 -6.10 12.26 -0.43
N GLY A 28 -4.93 12.24 0.22
CA GLY A 28 -4.80 12.39 1.68
C GLY A 28 -5.24 11.14 2.45
N ASN A 29 -5.00 9.94 1.90
CA ASN A 29 -5.25 8.71 2.62
C ASN A 29 -4.41 8.64 3.91
N GLU A 30 -4.93 7.97 4.93
CA GLU A 30 -4.23 7.84 6.21
C GLU A 30 -2.94 7.02 6.03
N ILE A 31 -1.85 7.54 6.58
CA ILE A 31 -0.54 6.88 6.57
C ILE A 31 -0.17 6.59 8.02
N GLN A 32 -0.04 5.31 8.35
CA GLN A 32 0.45 4.90 9.65
C GLN A 32 1.98 4.82 9.62
N GLU A 33 2.63 5.60 10.48
CA GLU A 33 4.06 5.43 10.75
C GLU A 33 4.28 4.22 11.68
N ILE A 34 5.20 3.34 11.30
CA ILE A 34 5.56 2.14 12.07
C ILE A 34 7.07 2.03 12.22
N GLU A 35 7.52 1.39 13.30
CA GLU A 35 8.89 0.90 13.38
C GLU A 35 9.01 -0.40 12.55
N LEU A 36 10.02 -0.48 11.69
CA LEU A 36 10.33 -1.67 10.93
C LEU A 36 11.01 -2.70 11.82
N ASP A 37 10.61 -3.96 11.71
CA ASP A 37 11.34 -5.09 12.30
C ASP A 37 12.62 -5.42 11.51
N ASN A 38 12.59 -5.18 10.20
CA ASN A 38 13.73 -5.39 9.32
C ASN A 38 13.77 -4.31 8.21
N PRO A 39 14.80 -3.45 8.16
CA PRO A 39 15.84 -3.28 9.19
C PRO A 39 15.26 -2.72 10.50
N ARG A 40 15.63 -3.31 11.63
CA ARG A 40 15.09 -2.94 12.95
C ARG A 40 15.32 -1.47 13.29
N GLY A 41 14.31 -0.80 13.86
CA GLY A 41 14.42 0.57 14.35
C GLY A 41 14.38 1.65 13.26
N LYS A 42 14.09 1.27 12.01
CA LYS A 42 13.87 2.24 10.93
C LYS A 42 12.39 2.56 10.78
N THR A 43 12.08 3.76 10.32
CA THR A 43 10.69 4.16 10.03
C THR A 43 10.18 3.50 8.76
N GLY A 44 8.99 2.91 8.84
CA GLY A 44 8.19 2.47 7.72
C GLY A 44 6.84 3.18 7.71
N TYR A 45 6.19 3.17 6.55
CA TYR A 45 4.90 3.81 6.34
C TYR A 45 3.93 2.79 5.79
N VAL A 46 2.74 2.70 6.38
CA VAL A 46 1.69 1.76 5.97
C VAL A 46 0.47 2.53 5.50
N ILE A 47 -0.06 2.12 4.35
CA ILE A 47 -1.36 2.57 3.84
C ILE A 47 -2.27 1.35 3.77
N LEU A 48 -3.48 1.47 4.32
CA LEU A 48 -4.55 0.50 4.18
C LEU A 48 -5.61 1.06 3.21
N ALA A 49 -5.52 0.69 1.95
CA ALA A 49 -6.43 1.17 0.92
C ALA A 49 -7.62 0.22 0.73
N SER A 50 -8.81 0.73 0.41
CA SER A 50 -9.95 -0.15 0.13
C SER A 50 -9.71 -0.98 -1.13
N GLY A 51 -9.91 -2.29 -1.04
CA GLY A 51 -9.88 -3.18 -2.21
C GLY A 51 -11.17 -3.16 -3.05
N GLY A 52 -12.18 -2.37 -2.62
CA GLY A 52 -13.54 -2.36 -3.17
C GLY A 52 -14.52 -3.26 -2.41
N ALA A 53 -15.81 -3.12 -2.70
CA ALA A 53 -16.92 -3.64 -1.87
C ALA A 53 -16.93 -5.15 -1.57
N GLN A 54 -16.17 -5.97 -2.31
CA GLN A 54 -16.13 -7.42 -2.15
C GLN A 54 -14.70 -7.99 -2.02
N ARG A 55 -13.70 -7.13 -1.80
CA ARG A 55 -12.30 -7.55 -1.69
C ARG A 55 -11.73 -7.10 -0.35
N LEU A 56 -10.67 -7.79 0.07
CA LEU A 56 -9.90 -7.37 1.23
C LEU A 56 -9.21 -6.04 0.92
N ASP A 57 -8.97 -5.25 1.96
CA ASP A 57 -8.18 -4.02 1.82
C ASP A 57 -6.78 -4.35 1.31
N ILE A 58 -6.11 -3.37 0.75
CA ILE A 58 -4.76 -3.49 0.20
C ILE A 58 -3.80 -2.93 1.23
N TYR A 59 -2.92 -3.79 1.73
CA TYR A 59 -1.82 -3.42 2.61
C TYR A 59 -0.61 -3.02 1.79
N ILE A 60 -0.20 -1.78 1.96
CA ILE A 60 0.95 -1.18 1.27
C ILE A 60 1.95 -0.76 2.33
N LYS A 61 3.20 -1.21 2.21
CA LYS A 61 4.29 -0.82 3.10
C LYS A 61 5.41 -0.17 2.32
N LEU A 62 5.78 1.02 2.73
CA LEU A 62 6.82 1.86 2.13
C LEU A 62 7.90 2.18 3.15
N GLN A 63 9.04 2.60 2.64
CA GLN A 63 10.15 3.14 3.44
C GLN A 63 10.79 4.30 2.67
N LEU A 64 11.21 5.34 3.37
CA LEU A 64 12.06 6.38 2.80
C LEU A 64 13.54 5.99 2.97
N GLY A 65 14.31 6.07 1.90
CA GLY A 65 15.73 5.74 1.93
C GLY A 65 16.47 6.22 0.68
N ASN A 66 17.73 6.67 0.85
CA ASN A 66 18.58 7.15 -0.24
C ASN A 66 17.93 8.21 -1.16
N GLY A 67 17.08 9.08 -0.58
CA GLY A 67 16.36 10.11 -1.35
C GLY A 67 15.20 9.60 -2.19
N ALA A 68 14.78 8.35 -2.02
CA ALA A 68 13.69 7.72 -2.76
C ALA A 68 12.64 7.07 -1.83
N VAL A 69 11.47 6.78 -2.40
CA VAL A 69 10.45 5.93 -1.79
C VAL A 69 10.73 4.49 -2.22
N ILE A 70 10.79 3.58 -1.24
CA ILE A 70 11.12 2.17 -1.45
C ILE A 70 9.88 1.34 -1.09
N GLY A 71 9.42 0.53 -2.04
CA GLY A 71 8.37 -0.46 -1.80
C GLY A 71 8.88 -1.63 -0.95
N ARG A 72 8.15 -2.00 0.11
CA ARG A 72 8.46 -3.14 0.99
C ARG A 72 7.45 -4.27 0.86
N SER A 73 6.16 -3.95 0.88
CA SER A 73 5.06 -4.92 0.74
C SER A 73 3.89 -4.33 -0.04
N PHE A 74 3.24 -5.16 -0.84
CA PHE A 74 2.02 -4.81 -1.59
C PHE A 74 1.16 -6.07 -1.77
N HIS A 75 0.15 -6.26 -0.91
CA HIS A 75 -0.72 -7.44 -0.94
C HIS A 75 -2.08 -7.14 -0.32
N TYR A 76 -3.04 -8.05 -0.50
CA TYR A 76 -4.30 -7.98 0.26
C TYR A 76 -4.00 -8.10 1.77
N SER A 77 -4.66 -7.28 2.58
CA SER A 77 -4.62 -7.39 4.03
C SER A 77 -5.22 -8.72 4.47
N GLU A 78 -4.74 -9.24 5.60
CA GLU A 78 -5.38 -10.38 6.22
C GLU A 78 -6.72 -9.95 6.86
N LYS A 79 -7.72 -10.84 6.87
CA LYS A 79 -9.00 -10.58 7.55
C LYS A 79 -8.73 -10.30 9.03
N GLY A 80 -8.82 -9.03 9.44
CA GLY A 80 -8.64 -8.62 10.84
C GLY A 80 -7.63 -7.51 11.07
N GLN A 81 -6.85 -7.08 10.06
CA GLN A 81 -6.00 -5.88 10.19
C GLN A 81 -6.81 -4.59 9.97
N ARG A 82 -7.78 -4.35 10.85
CA ARG A 82 -8.16 -2.98 11.23
C ARG A 82 -7.62 -2.83 12.64
N GLN A 83 -6.48 -2.13 12.76
CA GLN A 83 -6.01 -1.71 14.08
C GLN A 83 -7.01 -0.73 14.67
#